data_AF-A0A943TNE1-F1
#
_entry.id   AF-A0A943TNE1-F1
#
_cell.length_a   1.000
_cell.length_b   1.000
_cell.length_c   1.000
_cell.angle_alpha   90.00
_cell.angle_beta   90.00
_cell.angle_gamma   90.00
#
_symmetry.space_group_name_H-M   'P 1'
#
loop_
_entity.id
_entity.type
_entity.pdbx_description
1 polymer ?
#
loop_
_entity_poly.entity_id
_entity_poly.type
_entity_poly.pdbx_seq_one_letter_code
_entity_poly.pdbx_strand_id
1 'polypeptide(L)'
;MDVTRIHEYTDIYMEAYMRALNKTHNADLAVQVAMGVTFAVTNTLEAQKPKTQGINPAALLAAMFANAASQQPRDDTGSESDDDE
;
A
#
# COMPACT_ATOMS: atom_id res chain seq x y z
N MET A 1 24.56 6.01 -1.40
CA MET A 1 23.53 5.53 -2.35
C MET A 1 24.17 5.58 -3.72
N ASP A 2 24.30 4.45 -4.40
CA ASP A 2 25.01 4.39 -5.68
C ASP A 2 24.27 5.23 -6.72
N VAL A 3 24.98 6.15 -7.39
CA VAL A 3 24.38 7.06 -8.38
C VAL A 3 23.71 6.27 -9.51
N THR A 4 24.22 5.08 -9.84
CA THR A 4 23.62 4.14 -10.80
C THR A 4 22.19 3.73 -10.43
N ARG A 5 21.92 3.51 -9.14
CA ARG A 5 20.59 3.11 -8.66
C ARG A 5 19.58 4.24 -8.73
N ILE A 6 20.04 5.48 -8.58
CA ILE A 6 19.19 6.66 -8.73
C ILE A 6 18.70 6.74 -10.18
N HIS A 7 19.60 6.56 -11.15
CA HIS A 7 19.23 6.58 -12.57
C HIS A 7 18.24 5.47 -12.93
N GLU A 8 18.46 4.23 -12.47
CA GLU A 8 17.52 3.12 -12.70
C GLU A 8 16.12 3.44 -12.16
N TYR A 9 16.01 3.97 -10.94
CA TYR A 9 14.72 4.32 -10.35
C TYR A 9 14.07 5.52 -11.04
N THR A 10 14.86 6.49 -11.49
CA THR A 10 14.37 7.61 -12.29
C THR A 10 13.83 7.13 -13.65
N ASP A 11 14.51 6.21 -14.31
CA ASP A 11 14.05 5.67 -15.60
C ASP A 11 12.74 4.89 -15.45
N ILE A 12 12.64 4.03 -14.42
CA ILE A 12 11.39 3.31 -14.09
C ILE A 12 10.24 4.29 -13.81
N TYR A 13 10.51 5.32 -13.02
CA TYR A 13 9.52 6.34 -12.69
C TYR A 13 9.02 7.05 -13.95
N MET A 14 9.93 7.54 -14.79
CA MET A 14 9.59 8.29 -16.00
C MET A 14 8.84 7.43 -17.03
N GLU A 15 9.23 6.17 -17.19
CA GLU A 15 8.53 5.24 -18.08
C GLU A 15 7.10 4.93 -17.60
N ALA A 16 6.95 4.66 -16.29
CA ALA A 16 5.63 4.42 -15.70
C ALA A 16 4.73 5.67 -15.79
N TYR A 17 5.30 6.84 -15.54
CA TYR A 17 4.60 8.12 -15.65
C TYR A 17 4.07 8.37 -17.06
N MET A 18 4.93 8.26 -18.09
CA MET A 18 4.50 8.49 -19.48
C MET A 18 3.42 7.49 -19.92
N ARG A 19 3.56 6.21 -19.55
CA ARG A 19 2.56 5.17 -19.86
C ARG A 19 1.23 5.43 -19.18
N ALA A 20 1.25 5.86 -17.92
CA ALA A 20 0.03 6.19 -17.18
C ALA A 20 -0.62 7.45 -17.75
N LEU A 21 0.16 8.51 -18.00
CA LEU A 21 -0.33 9.76 -18.57
C LEU A 21 -1.01 9.55 -19.94
N ASN A 22 -0.43 8.70 -20.79
CA ASN A 22 -1.01 8.35 -22.09
C ASN A 22 -2.33 7.58 -21.99
N LYS A 23 -2.59 6.88 -20.88
CA LYS A 23 -3.82 6.10 -20.67
C LYS A 23 -4.90 6.87 -19.90
N THR A 24 -4.49 7.64 -18.91
CA THR A 24 -5.40 8.33 -17.98
C THR A 24 -5.71 9.74 -18.44
N HIS A 25 -4.83 10.34 -19.23
CA HIS A 25 -4.83 11.77 -19.55
C HIS A 25 -4.93 12.65 -18.29
N ASN A 26 -4.44 12.15 -17.16
CA ASN A 26 -4.48 12.81 -15.86
C ASN A 26 -3.10 12.71 -15.21
N ALA A 27 -2.46 13.86 -15.02
CA ALA A 27 -1.10 13.95 -14.49
C ALA A 27 -1.00 13.49 -13.02
N ASP A 28 -2.01 13.78 -12.20
CA ASP A 28 -2.03 13.39 -10.78
C ASP A 28 -2.11 11.87 -10.63
N LEU A 29 -3.02 11.25 -11.39
CA LEU A 29 -3.12 9.79 -11.45
C LEU A 29 -1.84 9.15 -11.99
N ALA A 30 -1.21 9.77 -12.98
CA ALA A 30 0.04 9.29 -13.56
C ALA A 30 1.21 9.34 -12.57
N VAL A 31 1.31 10.40 -11.76
CA VAL A 31 2.29 10.51 -10.66
C VAL A 31 2.07 9.40 -9.64
N GLN A 32 0.83 9.18 -9.19
CA GLN A 32 0.52 8.16 -8.19
C GLN A 32 0.89 6.75 -8.68
N VAL A 33 0.54 6.43 -9.95
CA VAL A 33 0.91 5.16 -10.57
C VAL A 33 2.42 5.01 -10.69
N ALA A 34 3.12 6.04 -11.16
CA ALA A 34 4.58 6.00 -11.30
C ALA A 34 5.30 5.81 -9.96
N MET A 35 4.83 6.47 -8.90
CA MET A 35 5.33 6.27 -7.54
C MET A 35 5.10 4.83 -7.07
N GLY A 36 3.89 4.29 -7.25
CA GLY A 36 3.55 2.93 -6.85
C GLY A 36 4.39 1.86 -7.58
N VAL A 37 4.59 2.03 -8.89
CA VAL A 37 5.44 1.13 -9.70
C VAL A 37 6.90 1.20 -9.24
N THR A 38 7.44 2.40 -9.07
CA THR A 38 8.83 2.58 -8.63
C THR A 38 9.06 1.96 -7.25
N PHE A 39 8.12 2.13 -6.32
CA PHE A 39 8.17 1.49 -5.00
C PHE A 39 8.12 -0.04 -5.09
N ALA A 40 7.22 -0.60 -5.90
CA ALA A 40 7.12 -2.05 -6.07
C ALA A 40 8.39 -2.65 -6.70
N VAL A 41 8.95 -1.98 -7.71
CA VAL A 41 10.17 -2.43 -8.40
C VAL A 41 11.40 -2.30 -7.51
N THR A 42 11.57 -1.19 -6.81
CA THR A 42 12.68 -1.00 -5.85
C THR A 42 12.62 -2.04 -4.72
N ASN A 43 11.43 -2.31 -4.17
CA ASN A 43 11.27 -3.29 -3.09
C ASN A 43 11.50 -4.73 -3.56
N THR A 44 11.07 -5.09 -4.78
CA THR A 44 11.31 -6.42 -5.37
C THR A 44 12.77 -6.62 -5.80
N LEU A 45 13.44 -5.59 -6.32
CA LEU A 45 14.88 -5.61 -6.62
C LEU A 45 15.73 -5.71 -5.35
N GLU A 46 15.32 -5.02 -4.27
CA GLU A 46 15.97 -5.10 -2.95
C GLU A 46 15.67 -6.41 -2.20
N ALA A 47 14.54 -7.07 -2.49
CA ALA A 47 14.17 -8.39 -1.96
C ALA A 47 14.88 -9.55 -2.68
N GLN A 48 15.38 -9.33 -3.90
CA GLN A 48 16.21 -10.30 -4.63
C GLN A 48 17.67 -10.34 -4.15
N LYS A 49 18.09 -9.38 -3.31
CA LYS A 49 19.28 -9.60 -2.47
C LYS A 49 18.89 -10.59 -1.37
N PRO A 50 19.65 -11.67 -1.11
CA PRO A 50 19.30 -12.66 -0.10
C PRO A 50 19.25 -11.99 1.27
N LYS A 51 18.06 -11.57 1.70
CA LYS A 51 17.75 -11.17 3.06
C LYS A 51 17.11 -12.38 3.73
N THR A 52 17.91 -13.04 4.55
CA THR A 52 17.44 -14.01 5.55
C THR A 52 16.25 -13.43 6.33
N GLN A 53 15.20 -14.24 6.52
CA GLN A 53 13.94 -13.98 7.23
C GLN A 53 12.89 -13.15 6.48
N GLY A 54 12.12 -13.87 5.64
CA GLY A 54 10.92 -13.37 5.00
C GLY A 54 9.77 -13.18 5.99
N ILE A 55 9.20 -11.98 5.99
CA ILE A 55 7.86 -11.73 6.52
C ILE A 55 6.88 -12.40 5.56
N ASN A 56 6.07 -13.33 6.07
CA ASN A 56 5.04 -13.99 5.27
C ASN A 56 3.92 -12.99 4.94
N PRO A 57 3.72 -12.62 3.65
CA PRO A 57 2.72 -11.62 3.27
C PRO A 57 1.28 -12.05 3.60
N ALA A 58 1.00 -13.36 3.69
CA ALA A 58 -0.30 -13.86 4.12
C ALA A 58 -0.57 -13.57 5.61
N ALA A 59 0.47 -13.64 6.46
CA ALA A 59 0.34 -13.30 7.87
C ALA A 59 0.09 -11.81 8.09
N LEU A 60 0.73 -10.95 7.28
CA LEU A 60 0.50 -9.51 7.32
C LEU A 60 -0.93 -9.14 6.93
N LEU A 61 -1.46 -9.77 5.87
CA LEU A 61 -2.84 -9.55 5.43
C LEU A 61 -3.86 -10.05 6.47
N ALA A 62 -3.62 -11.23 7.05
CA ALA A 62 -4.47 -11.76 8.11
C ALA A 62 -4.49 -10.85 9.36
N ALA A 63 -3.33 -10.27 9.73
CA ALA A 63 -3.24 -9.31 10.82
C ALA A 63 -4.04 -8.02 10.54
N MET A 64 -4.00 -7.50 9.31
CA MET A 64 -4.79 -6.32 8.93
C MET A 64 -6.30 -6.55 9.06
N PHE A 65 -6.79 -7.71 8.60
CA PHE A 65 -8.20 -8.07 8.74
C PHE A 65 -8.61 -8.27 10.21
N ALA A 66 -7.78 -8.95 11.00
CA ALA A 66 -8.03 -9.13 12.42
C ALA A 66 -8.11 -7.78 13.17
N ASN A 67 -7.25 -6.84 12.80
CA ASN A 67 -7.21 -5.51 13.43
C ASN A 67 -8.34 -4.57 12.97
N ALA A 68 -8.96 -4.86 11.81
CA ALA A 68 -10.16 -4.17 11.35
C ALA A 68 -11.43 -4.75 12.02
N ALA A 69 -11.48 -6.06 12.24
CA ALA A 69 -12.59 -6.72 12.94
C ALA A 69 -12.67 -6.35 14.43
N SER A 70 -11.54 -6.03 15.07
CA SER A 70 -11.50 -5.57 16.46
C SER A 70 -11.95 -4.11 16.66
N GLN A 71 -12.14 -3.35 15.58
CA GLN A 71 -12.59 -1.95 15.61
C GLN A 71 -14.10 -1.80 15.41
N GLN A 72 -14.89 -2.88 15.48
CA GLN A 72 -16.34 -2.77 15.46
C GLN A 72 -16.79 -1.85 16.61
N PRO A 73 -17.49 -0.73 16.34
CA PRO A 73 -18.08 0.08 17.39
C PRO A 73 -18.99 -0.83 18.21
N ARG A 74 -18.78 -0.88 19.52
CA ARG A 74 -19.83 -1.37 20.42
C ARG A 74 -20.94 -0.34 20.32
N ASP A 75 -21.99 -0.67 19.57
CA ASP A 75 -23.29 -0.02 19.72
C ASP A 75 -23.76 -0.29 21.15
N ASP A 76 -23.35 0.57 22.09
CA ASP A 76 -24.05 0.76 23.36
C ASP A 76 -25.39 1.44 23.06
N THR A 77 -26.28 0.73 22.38
CA THR A 77 -27.72 0.96 22.55
C THR A 77 -28.10 0.34 23.89
N GLY A 78 -27.87 1.12 24.95
CA GLY A 78 -28.46 0.88 26.26
C GLY A 78 -29.96 0.75 26.10
N SER A 79 -30.47 -0.46 26.29
CA SER A 79 -31.88 -0.68 26.61
C SER A 79 -32.10 -0.15 28.02
N GLU A 80 -32.40 1.14 28.14
CA GLU A 80 -33.05 1.68 29.33
C GLU A 80 -34.54 1.36 29.18
N SER A 81 -34.90 0.17 29.64
CA SER A 81 -36.27 -0.12 30.07
C SER A 81 -36.45 0.53 31.42
N ASP A 82 -37.26 1.59 31.51
CA ASP A 82 -37.91 1.97 32.76
C ASP A 82 -39.43 1.97 32.52
N ASP A 83 -40.06 0.93 33.08
CA ASP A 83 -41.45 0.92 33.54
C ASP A 83 -41.65 2.09 34.51
N ASP A 84 -42.74 2.86 34.36
CA ASP A 84 -43.52 3.46 35.46
C ASP A 84 -44.71 4.29 34.91
N GLU A 85 -45.91 3.70 34.85
CA GLU A 85 -47.20 4.19 35.45
C GLU A 85 -48.41 3.31 35.03
#